data_AF-A0A349PLD4-F1
#
_entry.id   AF-A0A349PLD4-F1
#
_cell.length_a   1.000
_cell.length_b   1.000
_cell.length_c   1.000
_cell.angle_alpha   90.00
_cell.angle_beta   90.00
_cell.angle_gamma   90.00
#
_symmetry.space_group_name_H-M   'P 1'
#
loop_
_entity.id
_entity.type
_entity.pdbx_description
1 polymer ?
#
loop_
_entity_poly.entity_id
_entity_poly.type
_entity_poly.pdbx_seq_one_letter_code
_entity_poly.pdbx_strand_id
1 'polypeptide(L)'
;PKTNSKIYLTKNFNSEVQPVILKVAHSQRESKLFWYVDNVYKGSTKTFHEMPISATTGFHYITVVDEFGNEIRRKIEIVKE
;
A
#
# COMPACT_ATOMS: atom_id res chain seq x y z
N PRO A 1 -8.39 -8.59 -15.46
CA PRO A 1 -7.60 -7.33 -15.30
C PRO A 1 -6.14 -7.64 -14.90
N LYS A 2 -5.18 -7.30 -15.78
CA LYS A 2 -3.74 -7.60 -15.59
C LYS A 2 -3.20 -6.85 -14.37
N THR A 3 -3.02 -7.57 -13.27
CA THR A 3 -2.65 -6.99 -11.97
C THR A 3 -1.15 -7.20 -11.72
N ASN A 4 -0.31 -6.43 -12.40
CA ASN A 4 1.07 -6.25 -11.96
C ASN A 4 1.32 -4.75 -11.88
N SER A 5 1.14 -4.21 -10.68
CA SER A 5 1.36 -2.79 -10.39
C SER A 5 2.85 -2.61 -10.09
N LYS A 6 3.61 -2.19 -11.10
CA LYS A 6 4.96 -1.65 -10.88
C LYS A 6 4.80 -0.24 -10.31
N ILE A 7 5.41 0.00 -9.16
CA ILE A 7 5.41 1.30 -8.49
C ILE A 7 6.83 1.86 -8.61
N TYR A 8 6.93 3.01 -9.28
CA TYR A 8 8.19 3.74 -9.43
C TYR A 8 8.34 4.70 -8.26
N LEU A 9 9.42 4.54 -7.50
CA LEU A 9 9.77 5.49 -6.45
C LEU A 9 10.53 6.66 -7.05
N THR A 10 9.89 7.83 -7.09
CA THR A 10 10.60 9.08 -7.40
C THR A 10 11.46 9.48 -6.21
N LYS A 11 12.76 9.62 -6.44
CA LYS A 11 13.67 10.22 -5.45
C LYS A 11 13.47 11.72 -5.46
N ASN A 12 13.46 12.31 -4.28
CA ASN A 12 13.61 13.76 -4.18
C ASN A 12 15.11 14.14 -4.31
N PHE A 13 15.40 15.41 -4.57
CA PHE A 13 16.77 15.92 -4.80
C PHE A 13 17.77 15.61 -3.66
N ASN A 14 17.26 15.30 -2.46
CA ASN A 14 18.06 14.95 -1.28
C ASN A 14 18.39 13.45 -1.15
N SER A 15 18.19 12.63 -2.19
CA SER A 15 18.35 11.16 -2.14
C SER A 15 17.38 10.43 -1.19
N GLU A 16 16.37 11.13 -0.68
CA GLU A 16 15.32 10.54 0.16
C GLU A 16 14.28 9.82 -0.71
N VAL A 17 13.97 8.58 -0.30
CA VAL A 17 12.93 7.77 -0.94
C VAL A 17 11.57 8.29 -0.49
N GLN A 18 10.75 8.77 -1.43
CA GLN A 18 9.39 9.19 -1.10
C GLN A 18 8.53 7.97 -0.74
N PRO A 19 7.66 8.07 0.29
CA PRO A 19 6.73 6.99 0.61
C PRO A 19 5.73 6.79 -0.54
N VAL A 20 5.35 5.54 -0.78
CA VAL A 20 4.28 5.22 -1.74
C VAL A 20 2.94 5.47 -1.06
N ILE A 21 2.10 6.32 -1.64
CA ILE A 21 0.73 6.51 -1.16
C ILE A 21 -0.16 5.45 -1.80
N LEU A 22 -0.54 4.43 -1.03
CA LEU A 22 -1.49 3.43 -1.48
C LEU A 22 -2.91 3.91 -1.19
N LYS A 23 -3.78 3.81 -2.20
CA LYS A 23 -5.20 4.16 -2.09
C LYS A 23 -6.06 2.94 -2.34
N VAL A 24 -7.04 2.70 -1.47
CA VAL A 24 -8.02 1.62 -1.65
C VAL A 24 -9.40 2.22 -1.87
N ALA A 25 -10.00 1.91 -3.02
CA ALA A 25 -11.39 2.24 -3.29
C ALA A 25 -12.29 1.21 -2.59
N HIS A 26 -12.79 1.57 -1.40
CA HIS A 26 -13.76 0.78 -0.65
C HIS A 26 -15.15 1.43 -0.75
N SER A 27 -16.18 0.63 -1.05
CA SER A 27 -17.57 1.13 -1.22
C SER A 27 -18.11 1.78 0.06
N GLN A 28 -17.67 1.30 1.22
CA GLN A 28 -18.02 1.84 2.52
C GLN A 28 -16.89 2.73 3.02
N ARG A 29 -17.11 4.05 3.01
CA ARG A 29 -16.08 5.02 3.43
C ARG A 29 -15.73 4.87 4.91
N GLU A 30 -16.71 4.57 5.76
CA GLU A 30 -16.54 4.53 7.21
C GLU A 30 -15.85 3.26 7.74
N SER A 31 -15.68 2.24 6.90
CA SER A 31 -15.04 0.99 7.31
C SER A 31 -13.57 1.20 7.64
N LYS A 32 -13.08 0.57 8.71
CA LYS A 32 -11.65 0.57 9.01
C LYS A 32 -10.92 -0.43 8.11
N LEU A 33 -9.78 -0.03 7.57
CA LEU A 33 -8.89 -0.89 6.81
C LEU A 33 -7.58 -1.08 7.58
N PHE A 34 -7.10 -2.30 7.66
CA PHE A 34 -5.85 -2.70 8.27
C PHE A 34 -4.85 -3.00 7.17
N TRP A 35 -3.69 -2.36 7.24
CA TRP A 35 -2.67 -2.41 6.21
C TRP A 35 -1.50 -3.26 6.65
N TYR A 36 -1.07 -4.15 5.76
CA TYR A 36 0.07 -5.03 5.97
C TYR A 36 0.98 -4.97 4.74
N VAL A 37 2.29 -5.02 4.99
CA VAL A 37 3.33 -5.12 3.97
C VAL A 37 4.19 -6.32 4.31
N ASP A 38 4.25 -7.30 3.42
CA ASP A 38 4.96 -8.57 3.64
C ASP A 38 4.55 -9.25 4.95
N ASN A 39 3.24 -9.25 5.23
CA ASN A 39 2.64 -9.75 6.46
C ASN A 39 3.01 -8.97 7.74
N VAL A 40 3.66 -7.81 7.61
CA VAL A 40 3.95 -6.90 8.73
C VAL A 40 2.87 -5.84 8.81
N TYR A 41 2.21 -5.75 9.95
CA TYR A 41 1.22 -4.71 10.21
C TYR A 41 1.87 -3.31 10.15
N LYS A 42 1.30 -2.41 9.36
CA LYS A 42 1.77 -1.02 9.20
C LYS A 42 0.85 0.00 9.86
N GLY A 43 -0.42 -0.34 10.05
CA GLY A 43 -1.39 0.57 10.66
C GLY A 43 -2.80 0.33 10.14
N SER A 44 -3.71 1.22 10.52
CA SER A 44 -5.09 1.19 10.02
C SER A 44 -5.56 2.58 9.62
N THR A 45 -6.36 2.65 8.57
CA THR A 45 -7.03 3.88 8.12
C THR A 45 -8.53 3.77 8.34
N LYS A 46 -9.18 4.91 8.51
CA LYS A 46 -10.64 5.04 8.57
C LYS A 46 -11.05 6.28 7.77
N THR A 47 -12.17 6.21 7.05
CA THR A 47 -12.72 7.33 6.25
C THR A 47 -11.90 7.69 5.00
N PHE A 48 -10.59 7.92 5.15
CA PHE A 48 -9.65 8.16 4.04
C PHE A 48 -8.72 6.96 3.92
N HIS A 49 -8.98 6.10 2.92
CA HIS A 49 -8.26 4.84 2.70
C HIS A 49 -6.93 5.05 1.99
N GLU A 50 -6.12 5.94 2.54
CA GLU A 50 -4.81 6.34 2.01
C GLU A 50 -3.75 6.05 3.07
N MET A 51 -2.79 5.18 2.75
CA MET A 51 -1.68 4.83 3.64
C MET A 51 -0.35 5.13 2.95
N PRO A 52 0.48 6.04 3.49
CA PRO A 52 1.86 6.19 3.06
C PRO A 52 2.67 4.97 3.54
N ILE A 53 3.25 4.24 2.61
CA ILE A 53 4.10 3.09 2.88
C ILE A 53 5.52 3.39 2.42
N SER A 54 6.42 3.49 3.40
CA SER A 54 7.86 3.46 3.16
C SER A 54 8.31 2.01 3.03
N ALA A 55 8.58 1.58 1.80
CA ALA A 55 9.13 0.26 1.51
C ALA A 55 10.38 0.41 0.65
N THR A 56 11.30 -0.55 0.81
CA THR A 56 12.51 -0.64 0.01
C THR A 56 12.19 -1.08 -1.41
N THR A 57 13.19 -1.09 -2.27
CA THR A 57 13.03 -1.54 -3.65
C THR A 57 13.05 -3.05 -3.71
N GLY A 58 12.12 -3.65 -4.43
CA GLY A 58 11.92 -5.11 -4.47
C GLY A 58 10.45 -5.48 -4.63
N PHE A 59 10.19 -6.78 -4.52
CA PHE A 59 8.82 -7.29 -4.52
C PHE A 59 8.24 -7.24 -3.11
N HIS A 60 7.07 -6.62 -2.99
CA HIS A 60 6.36 -6.51 -1.74
C HIS A 60 4.92 -7.00 -1.91
N TYR A 61 4.38 -7.65 -0.88
CA TYR A 61 2.98 -8.01 -0.81
C TYR A 61 2.23 -7.03 0.07
N ILE A 62 1.31 -6.29 -0.51
CA ILE A 62 0.38 -5.45 0.22
C ILE A 62 -0.86 -6.28 0.51
N THR A 63 -1.20 -6.44 1.79
CA THR A 63 -2.47 -7.01 2.22
C THR A 63 -3.26 -5.94 2.93
N VAL A 64 -4.50 -5.75 2.53
CA VAL A 64 -5.43 -4.83 3.19
C VAL A 64 -6.64 -5.62 3.63
N VAL A 65 -6.98 -5.55 4.91
CA VAL A 65 -8.10 -6.28 5.51
C VAL A 65 -9.12 -5.26 6.02
N ASP A 66 -10.40 -5.46 5.79
CA ASP A 66 -11.47 -4.61 6.34
C ASP A 66 -12.03 -5.14 7.68
N GLU A 67 -12.91 -4.37 8.32
CA GLU A 67 -13.60 -4.79 9.57
C GLU A 67 -14.54 -5.98 9.40
N PHE A 68 -14.93 -6.31 8.17
CA PHE A 68 -15.79 -7.44 7.86
C PHE A 68 -15.00 -8.72 7.60
N GLY A 69 -13.67 -8.65 7.64
CA GLY A 69 -12.77 -9.77 7.37
C GLY A 69 -12.48 -10.00 5.88
N ASN A 70 -12.91 -9.11 4.99
CA ASN A 70 -12.51 -9.18 3.59
C ASN A 70 -11.07 -8.70 3.47
N GLU A 71 -10.25 -9.49 2.79
CA GLU A 71 -8.87 -9.12 2.51
C GLU A 71 -8.60 -9.01 1.00
N ILE A 72 -7.75 -8.05 0.66
CA ILE A 72 -7.22 -7.88 -0.68
C ILE A 72 -5.70 -7.95 -0.58
N ARG A 73 -5.12 -8.93 -1.26
CA ARG A 73 -3.68 -9.08 -1.38
C ARG A 73 -3.21 -8.74 -2.79
N ARG A 74 -2.22 -7.86 -2.91
CA ARG A 74 -1.63 -7.43 -4.17
C ARG A 74 -0.10 -7.51 -4.09
N LYS A 75 0.51 -8.15 -5.08
CA LYS A 75 1.95 -8.10 -5.28
C LYS A 75 2.29 -6.83 -6.04
N ILE A 76 3.18 -6.04 -5.47
CA ILE A 76 3.75 -4.85 -6.11
C ILE A 76 5.25 -5.05 -6.29
N GLU A 77 5.79 -4.48 -7.36
CA GLU A 77 7.23 -4.37 -7.56
C GLU A 77 7.59 -2.91 -7.40
N ILE A 78 8.39 -2.62 -6.38
CA ILE A 78 8.90 -1.29 -6.10
C ILE A 78 10.25 -1.17 -6.77
N VAL A 79 10.34 -0.33 -7.79
CA VAL A 79 11.57 -0.11 -8.56
C VAL A 79 12.16 1.25 -8.22
N LYS A 80 13.46 1.28 -7.91
CA LYS A 80 14.26 2.50 -7.83
C LYS A 80 14.69 2.83 -9.25
N GLU A 81 14.40 4.03 -9.72
CA GLU A 81 15.20 4.62 -10.81
C GLU A 81 16.59 5.01 -10.29
#